data_AF-A0A4Q3REG9-F1
#
_entry.id   AF-A0A4Q3REG9-F1
#
_cell.length_a   1.000
_cell.length_b   1.000
_cell.length_c   1.000
_cell.angle_alpha   90.00
_cell.angle_beta   90.00
_cell.angle_gamma   90.00
#
_symmetry.space_group_name_H-M   'P 1'
#
loop_
_entity.id
_entity.type
_entity.pdbx_description
1 polymer ?
#
loop_
_entity_poly.entity_id
_entity_poly.type
_entity_poly.pdbx_seq_one_letter_code
_entity_poly.pdbx_strand_id
1 'polypeptide(L)'
;MGGNIAKNYNEVLEYELGPDAVSGGTNDTRIVKGLPIGVNYLVRYYGVDAADGLPIWLDKNGKQTKTFSLDHRVYAGSVVPDYVGGFNTLLSYKNFELNALFSFVIGGNI
;
A
#
# COMPACT_ATOMS: atom_id res chain seq x y z
N MET A 1 27.34 -18.72 -1.00
CA MET A 1 26.08 -18.10 -0.56
C MET A 1 26.00 -16.71 -1.17
N GLY A 2 24.80 -16.27 -1.52
CA GLY A 2 24.56 -14.95 -2.11
C GLY A 2 23.24 -14.37 -1.63
N GLY A 3 23.07 -13.06 -1.77
CA GLY A 3 21.81 -12.40 -1.46
C GLY A 3 21.70 -11.06 -2.15
N ASN A 4 20.47 -10.63 -2.38
CA ASN A 4 20.15 -9.34 -2.95
C ASN A 4 19.00 -8.69 -2.17
N ILE A 5 19.06 -7.38 -2.08
CA ILE A 5 17.99 -6.53 -1.58
C ILE A 5 17.84 -5.34 -2.52
N ALA A 6 16.61 -4.99 -2.84
CA ALA A 6 16.28 -3.86 -3.70
C ALA A 6 15.16 -3.04 -3.07
N LYS A 7 15.23 -1.73 -3.29
CA LYS A 7 14.18 -0.76 -2.97
C LYS A 7 13.84 0.01 -4.24
N ASN A 8 12.55 0.14 -4.53
CA ASN A 8 12.05 1.00 -5.59
C ASN A 8 11.40 2.23 -4.95
N TYR A 9 11.80 3.42 -5.38
CA TYR A 9 11.20 4.67 -4.96
C TYR A 9 10.67 5.42 -6.18
N ASN A 10 9.45 5.94 -6.06
CA ASN A 10 8.82 6.76 -7.06
C ASN A 10 7.92 7.81 -6.38
N GLU A 11 7.70 8.91 -7.09
CA GLU A 11 6.89 10.04 -6.64
C GLU A 11 6.18 10.66 -7.83
N VAL A 12 4.89 10.95 -7.67
CA VAL A 12 4.11 11.68 -8.66
C VAL A 12 4.45 13.16 -8.55
N LEU A 13 5.13 13.69 -9.58
CA LEU A 13 5.52 15.10 -9.63
C LEU A 13 4.37 15.99 -10.09
N GLU A 14 3.76 15.67 -11.23
CA GLU A 14 2.66 16.41 -11.84
C GLU A 14 1.76 15.47 -12.65
N TYR A 15 0.51 15.88 -12.85
CA TYR A 15 -0.49 15.17 -13.61
C TYR A 15 -1.61 16.15 -14.03
N GLU A 16 -2.08 16.06 -15.27
CA GLU A 16 -3.00 17.06 -15.86
C GLU A 16 -4.48 16.79 -15.53
N LEU A 17 -4.81 15.51 -15.41
CA LEU A 17 -6.15 15.03 -15.11
C LEU A 17 -6.27 14.86 -13.60
N GLY A 18 -7.29 15.42 -12.94
CA GLY A 18 -7.48 15.31 -11.48
C GLY A 18 -7.44 13.86 -10.95
N PRO A 19 -7.37 13.64 -9.61
CA PRO A 19 -7.03 12.34 -9.03
C PRO A 19 -8.03 11.23 -9.40
N ASP A 20 -9.27 11.61 -9.73
CA ASP A 20 -10.33 10.71 -10.17
C ASP A 20 -10.36 10.47 -11.69
N ALA A 21 -9.65 11.28 -12.49
CA ALA A 21 -9.63 11.21 -13.95
C ALA A 21 -8.52 10.31 -14.50
N VAL A 22 -7.47 10.03 -13.72
CA VAL A 22 -6.46 8.98 -14.04
C VAL A 22 -6.77 7.67 -13.31
N SER A 23 -7.95 7.55 -12.70
CA SER A 23 -8.37 6.35 -11.98
C SER A 23 -8.71 5.22 -12.97
N GLY A 24 -8.15 4.03 -12.76
CA GLY A 24 -8.55 2.80 -13.45
C GLY A 24 -9.94 2.28 -13.05
N GLY A 25 -10.92 3.16 -12.83
CA GLY A 25 -12.30 2.82 -12.43
C GLY A 25 -12.58 2.90 -10.93
N THR A 26 -13.33 1.93 -10.40
CA THR A 26 -13.85 1.83 -9.01
C THR A 26 -12.82 1.35 -7.98
N ASN A 27 -11.53 1.43 -8.28
CA ASN A 27 -10.47 0.91 -7.40
C ASN A 27 -10.18 1.87 -6.24
N ASP A 28 -9.42 1.41 -5.26
CA ASP A 28 -9.00 2.16 -4.07
C ASP A 28 -7.76 3.03 -4.29
N THR A 29 -7.04 2.77 -5.39
CA THR A 29 -5.78 3.42 -5.73
C THR A 29 -5.96 4.73 -6.50
N ARG A 30 -5.18 5.75 -6.17
CA ARG A 30 -5.20 7.07 -6.82
C ARG A 30 -3.80 7.55 -7.15
N ILE A 31 -3.73 8.48 -8.10
CA ILE A 31 -2.54 9.27 -8.40
C ILE A 31 -2.67 10.58 -7.64
N VAL A 32 -1.73 10.83 -6.74
CA VAL A 32 -1.73 12.01 -5.87
C VAL A 32 -0.33 12.59 -5.89
N LYS A 33 -0.21 13.90 -6.20
CA LYS A 33 1.06 14.61 -6.23
C LYS A 33 1.79 14.48 -4.89
N GLY A 34 3.09 14.17 -4.94
CA GLY A 34 3.95 13.97 -3.76
C GLY A 34 3.84 12.58 -3.12
N LEU A 35 3.01 11.68 -3.65
CA LEU A 35 2.92 10.29 -3.21
C LEU A 35 3.41 9.34 -4.31
N PRO A 36 3.77 8.08 -3.95
CA PRO A 36 4.00 7.05 -4.95
C PRO A 36 2.81 6.87 -5.89
N ILE A 37 3.07 6.33 -7.08
CA ILE A 37 2.02 5.97 -8.03
C ILE A 37 1.19 4.80 -7.48
N GLY A 38 -0.13 4.90 -7.62
CA GLY A 38 -1.04 3.81 -7.26
C GLY A 38 -1.25 3.62 -5.76
N VAL A 39 -1.27 4.69 -4.98
CA VAL A 39 -1.51 4.64 -3.52
C VAL A 39 -2.98 4.49 -3.17
N ASN A 40 -3.29 3.77 -2.10
CA ASN A 40 -4.64 3.72 -1.56
C ASN A 40 -4.98 5.09 -0.94
N TYR A 41 -6.04 5.72 -1.44
CA TYR A 41 -6.48 7.04 -1.02
C TYR A 41 -7.97 7.03 -0.69
N LEU A 42 -8.27 6.83 0.59
CA LEU A 42 -9.56 6.30 1.04
C LEU A 42 -10.21 7.15 2.12
N VAL A 43 -11.55 7.12 2.14
CA VAL A 43 -12.34 7.58 3.28
C VAL A 43 -12.26 6.50 4.34
N ARG A 44 -11.68 6.82 5.49
CA ARG A 44 -11.42 5.83 6.53
C ARG A 44 -12.72 5.48 7.26
N TYR A 45 -13.02 4.20 7.32
CA TYR A 45 -14.10 3.67 8.16
C TYR A 45 -13.65 3.62 9.63
N TYR A 46 -14.51 4.04 10.54
CA TYR A 46 -14.25 4.00 11.97
C TYR A 46 -14.95 2.81 12.64
N GLY A 47 -16.22 2.58 12.32
CA GLY A 47 -17.04 1.56 12.99
C GLY A 47 -18.52 1.74 12.72
N VAL A 48 -19.35 0.95 13.39
CA VAL A 48 -20.81 1.10 13.39
C VAL A 48 -21.22 1.79 14.68
N ASP A 49 -22.15 2.74 14.59
CA ASP A 49 -22.76 3.30 15.79
C ASP A 49 -23.77 2.33 16.39
N ALA A 50 -23.63 2.05 17.69
CA ALA A 50 -24.50 1.13 18.41
C ALA A 50 -25.95 1.63 18.56
N ALA A 51 -26.18 2.95 18.45
CA ALA A 51 -27.50 3.53 18.67
C ALA A 51 -28.44 3.37 17.46
N ASP A 52 -27.91 3.49 16.25
CA ASP A 52 -28.69 3.50 15.00
C ASP A 52 -28.26 2.43 13.99
N GLY A 53 -27.16 1.71 14.25
CA GLY A 53 -26.61 0.70 13.35
C GLY A 53 -25.97 1.25 12.08
N LEU A 54 -25.79 2.57 11.98
CA LEU A 54 -25.23 3.24 10.80
C LEU A 54 -23.71 3.36 10.88
N PRO A 55 -23.00 3.35 9.72
CA PRO A 55 -21.55 3.49 9.68
C PRO A 55 -21.09 4.87 10.16
N ILE A 56 -19.95 4.87 10.84
CA ILE A 56 -19.18 6.03 11.24
C ILE A 56 -17.93 6.06 10.37
N TRP A 57 -17.69 7.21 9.74
CA TRP A 57 -16.51 7.49 8.94
C TRP A 57 -15.60 8.47 9.67
N LEU A 58 -14.36 8.59 9.22
CA LEU A 58 -13.47 9.66 9.63
C LEU A 58 -13.38 10.72 8.54
N ASP A 59 -13.45 11.99 8.95
CA ASP A 59 -13.08 13.09 8.07
C ASP A 59 -11.56 13.10 7.79
N LYS A 60 -11.13 14.04 6.93
CA LYS A 60 -9.71 14.21 6.58
C LYS A 60 -8.80 14.50 7.79
N ASN A 61 -9.35 15.09 8.85
CA ASN A 61 -8.64 15.41 10.08
C ASN A 61 -8.68 14.25 11.11
N GLY A 62 -9.42 13.18 10.83
CA GLY A 62 -9.58 12.04 11.73
C GLY A 62 -10.73 12.17 12.72
N LYS A 63 -11.64 13.14 12.54
CA LYS A 63 -12.83 13.26 13.38
C LYS A 63 -13.94 12.36 12.85
N GLN A 64 -14.66 11.71 13.77
CA GLN A 64 -15.81 10.88 13.43
C GLN A 64 -16.95 11.72 12.81
N THR A 65 -17.56 11.19 11.77
CA THR A 65 -18.68 11.78 11.05
C THR A 65 -19.62 10.70 10.54
N LYS A 66 -20.92 11.02 10.46
CA LYS A 66 -21.94 10.17 9.83
C LYS A 66 -22.03 10.39 8.32
N THR A 67 -21.38 11.43 7.80
CA THR A 67 -21.42 11.78 6.39
C THR A 67 -20.25 11.16 5.65
N PHE A 68 -20.54 10.27 4.71
CA PHE A 68 -19.55 9.83 3.72
C PHE A 68 -19.31 10.94 2.70
N SER A 69 -18.04 11.34 2.52
CA SER A 69 -17.64 12.32 1.49
C SER A 69 -16.28 11.95 0.91
N LEU A 70 -16.15 12.04 -0.41
CA LEU A 70 -14.89 11.80 -1.11
C LEU A 70 -13.81 12.86 -0.79
N ASP A 71 -14.20 14.02 -0.24
CA ASP A 71 -13.28 15.06 0.23
C ASP A 71 -12.57 14.67 1.54
N HIS A 72 -13.03 13.60 2.20
CA HIS A 72 -12.42 13.07 3.42
C HIS A 72 -11.35 12.00 3.14
N ARG A 73 -11.07 11.71 1.86
CA ARG A 73 -10.04 10.74 1.50
C ARG A 73 -8.67 11.18 1.99
N VAL A 74 -7.90 10.22 2.51
CA VAL A 74 -6.51 10.42 2.92
C VAL A 74 -5.66 9.26 2.44
N TYR A 75 -4.34 9.45 2.45
CA TYR A 75 -3.40 8.37 2.17
C TYR A 75 -3.57 7.26 3.22
N ALA A 76 -3.92 6.07 2.75
CA ALA A 76 -4.17 4.89 3.56
C ALA A 76 -3.05 3.84 3.43
N GLY A 77 -2.24 3.92 2.38
CA GLY A 77 -1.14 3.00 2.17
C GLY A 77 -0.62 3.02 0.74
N SER A 78 0.55 2.43 0.55
CA SER A 78 1.14 2.19 -0.76
C SER A 78 1.19 0.69 -0.99
N VAL A 79 0.66 0.26 -2.13
CA VAL A 79 0.75 -1.13 -2.59
C VAL A 79 2.16 -1.47 -3.10
N VAL A 80 2.99 -0.45 -3.36
CA VAL A 80 4.40 -0.64 -3.75
C VAL A 80 5.19 -1.08 -2.50
N PRO A 81 5.90 -2.24 -2.54
CA PRO A 81 6.72 -2.69 -1.43
C PRO A 81 7.89 -1.76 -1.12
N ASP A 82 8.25 -1.67 0.15
CA ASP A 82 9.41 -0.90 0.60
C ASP A 82 10.72 -1.60 0.21
N TYR A 83 10.74 -2.94 0.36
CA TYR A 83 11.89 -3.77 -0.01
C TYR A 83 11.46 -5.11 -0.59
N VAL A 84 12.24 -5.57 -1.56
CA VAL A 84 12.14 -6.93 -2.10
C VAL A 84 13.53 -7.54 -2.15
N GLY A 85 13.63 -8.84 -1.99
CA GLY A 85 14.93 -9.48 -2.03
C GLY A 85 14.88 -10.97 -1.77
N GLY A 86 16.06 -11.52 -1.58
CA GLY A 86 16.23 -12.93 -1.30
C GLY A 86 17.68 -13.27 -1.01
N PHE A 87 17.88 -14.49 -0.52
CA PHE A 87 19.20 -15.04 -0.30
C PHE A 87 19.19 -16.55 -0.54
N ASN A 88 20.36 -17.09 -0.85
CA ASN A 88 20.53 -18.51 -1.10
C ASN A 88 21.69 -19.08 -0.30
N THR A 89 21.56 -20.36 0.05
CA THR A 89 22.61 -21.13 0.68
C THR A 89 22.92 -22.38 -0.14
N LEU A 90 24.19 -22.75 -0.13
CA LEU A 90 24.70 -24.00 -0.68
C LEU A 90 25.63 -24.59 0.37
N LEU A 91 25.20 -25.70 0.97
CA LEU A 91 25.94 -26.42 1.98
C LEU A 91 26.32 -27.79 1.42
N SER A 92 27.61 -28.06 1.31
CA SER A 92 28.13 -29.34 0.85
C SER A 92 28.87 -30.03 1.98
N TYR A 93 28.52 -31.29 2.25
CA TYR A 93 29.18 -32.13 3.23
C TYR A 93 29.33 -33.56 2.70
N LYS A 94 30.58 -34.00 2.51
CA LYS A 94 30.91 -35.27 1.83
C LYS A 94 30.21 -35.33 0.47
N ASN A 95 29.37 -36.35 0.24
CA ASN A 95 28.62 -36.56 -0.99
C ASN A 95 27.18 -36.02 -0.90
N PHE A 96 26.88 -35.20 0.12
CA PHE A 96 25.58 -34.55 0.28
C PHE A 96 25.70 -33.06 -0.04
N GLU A 97 24.70 -32.57 -0.76
CA GLU A 97 24.52 -31.16 -1.06
C GLU A 97 23.11 -30.73 -0.65
N LEU A 98 23.03 -29.60 0.06
CA LEU A 98 21.79 -28.92 0.38
C LEU A 98 21.83 -27.53 -0.23
N ASN A 99 20.86 -27.24 -1.09
CA ASN A 99 20.64 -25.92 -1.66
C ASN A 99 19.27 -25.40 -1.21
N ALA A 100 19.23 -24.16 -0.71
CA ALA A 100 17.98 -23.49 -0.36
C ALA A 100 17.99 -22.04 -0.82
N LEU A 101 16.83 -21.57 -1.28
CA LEU A 101 16.57 -20.21 -1.73
C LEU A 101 15.41 -19.62 -0.93
N PHE A 102 15.58 -18.40 -0.45
CA PHE A 102 14.59 -17.64 0.28
C PHE A 102 14.31 -16.33 -0.46
N SER A 103 13.04 -15.94 -0.56
CA SER A 103 12.63 -14.63 -1.06
C SER A 103 11.78 -13.91 -0.01
N PHE A 104 11.82 -12.59 -0.01
CA PHE A 104 11.02 -11.76 0.89
C PHE A 104 10.51 -10.50 0.18
N VAL A 105 9.37 -10.03 0.69
CA VAL A 105 8.77 -8.73 0.39
C VAL A 105 8.42 -8.08 1.73
N ILE A 106 8.81 -6.83 1.91
CA ILE A 106 8.56 -6.04 3.11
C ILE A 106 7.85 -4.76 2.69
N GLY A 107 6.75 -4.43 3.37
CA GLY A 107 5.85 -3.35 2.98
C GLY A 107 4.83 -3.79 1.93
N GLY A 108 4.23 -2.84 1.22
CA GLY A 108 3.12 -3.11 0.30
C GLY A 108 1.80 -3.27 1.05
N ASN A 109 1.40 -2.20 1.75
CA ASN A 109 0.16 -2.19 2.52
C ASN A 109 -1.02 -2.06 1.55
N ILE A 110 -1.89 -3.06 1.56
CA ILE A 110 -3.16 -3.09 0.82
C ILE A 110 -4.26 -2.58 1.76
#